data_AF-A0A9D5NXT4-F1
#
_entry.id   AF-A0A9D5NXT4-F1
#
_cell.length_a   1.000
_cell.length_b   1.000
_cell.length_c   1.000
_cell.angle_alpha   90.00
_cell.angle_beta   90.00
_cell.angle_gamma   90.00
#
_symmetry.space_group_name_H-M   'P 1'
#
loop_
_entity.id
_entity.type
_entity.pdbx_description
1 polymer ?
#
loop_
_entity_poly.entity_id
_entity_poly.type
_entity_poly.pdbx_seq_one_letter_code
_entity_poly.pdbx_strand_id
1 'polypeptide(L)'
;MNRFYAWWLVITGKAIDIWSKSKYPAYILSNLYDSIFIFDDVECHSMEGLLQSLKYQDEGKQHQICRLRGMDAKRMSSSDWQRDQIVWWKGKALKRQSDDYMKLITEAYAALYQQNQSFRKALLATKGKRLLHSRGKKNPHETILTEKEFCAILTELRDNMGFVERFCNFTKNKWEMKEKLIQNSDFLAKKNINAKLLVYLQHINIMSIDVLHTISTIVFRSWRMHIGYGVG
;
A
#
# COMPACT_ATOMS: atom_id res chain seq x y z
N MET A 1 17.35 -22.29 2.51
CA MET A 1 18.82 -22.31 2.44
C MET A 1 19.42 -22.71 3.80
N ASN A 2 20.58 -23.37 3.82
CA ASN A 2 21.30 -23.71 5.07
C ASN A 2 21.85 -22.43 5.75
N ARG A 3 21.64 -22.28 7.07
CA ARG A 3 22.09 -21.09 7.84
C ARG A 3 23.60 -20.90 7.82
N PHE A 4 24.38 -21.98 7.82
CA PHE A 4 25.84 -21.90 7.71
C PHE A 4 26.29 -21.35 6.36
N TYR A 5 25.67 -21.81 5.27
CA TYR A 5 25.96 -21.30 3.93
C TYR A 5 25.56 -19.83 3.76
N ALA A 6 24.40 -19.44 4.29
CA ALA A 6 23.95 -18.04 4.30
C ALA A 6 24.95 -17.15 5.06
N TRP A 7 25.35 -17.58 6.26
CA TRP A 7 26.35 -16.89 7.07
C TRP A 7 27.69 -16.76 6.34
N TRP A 8 28.17 -17.83 5.71
CA TRP A 8 29.41 -17.82 4.93
C TRP A 8 29.37 -16.80 3.78
N LEU A 9 28.25 -16.73 3.04
CA LEU A 9 28.08 -15.72 1.99
C LEU A 9 28.09 -14.29 2.54
N VAL A 10 27.53 -14.08 3.73
CA VAL A 10 27.51 -12.75 4.36
C VAL A 10 28.90 -12.33 4.82
N ILE A 11 29.66 -13.20 5.51
CA ILE A 11 31.02 -12.87 5.98
C ILE A 11 32.01 -12.67 4.82
N THR A 12 31.81 -13.36 3.70
CA THR A 12 32.63 -13.19 2.48
C THR A 12 32.20 -11.99 1.63
N GLY A 13 31.21 -11.21 2.08
CA GLY A 13 30.73 -10.01 1.39
C GLY A 13 29.91 -10.29 0.12
N LYS A 14 29.61 -11.56 -0.19
CA LYS A 14 28.87 -11.99 -1.39
C LYS A 14 27.35 -11.84 -1.24
N ALA A 15 26.86 -11.78 0.00
CA ALA A 15 25.44 -11.64 0.29
C ALA A 15 25.16 -10.68 1.45
N ILE A 16 23.91 -10.24 1.53
CA ILE A 16 23.35 -9.48 2.63
C ILE A 16 22.13 -10.23 3.15
N ASP A 17 22.14 -10.57 4.45
CA ASP A 17 20.99 -11.17 5.13
C ASP A 17 20.14 -10.09 5.80
N ILE A 18 18.94 -9.90 5.27
CA ILE A 18 17.99 -8.85 5.65
C ILE A 18 17.19 -9.32 6.85
N TRP A 19 17.28 -8.59 7.96
CA TRP A 19 16.41 -8.73 9.13
C TRP A 19 16.58 -7.52 10.06
N SER A 20 15.63 -7.32 10.98
CA SER A 20 15.53 -6.09 11.77
C SER A 20 16.72 -5.77 12.68
N LYS A 21 17.55 -6.75 13.07
CA LYS A 21 18.74 -6.52 13.90
C LYS A 21 20.07 -6.61 13.13
N SER A 22 20.00 -6.63 11.81
CA SER A 22 21.16 -6.70 10.94
C SER A 22 21.90 -5.35 10.88
N LYS A 23 23.12 -5.30 10.34
CA LYS A 23 23.85 -4.02 10.15
C LYS A 23 23.35 -3.28 8.90
N TYR A 24 23.65 -1.99 8.77
CA TYR A 24 23.38 -1.25 7.53
C TYR A 24 24.03 -1.96 6.33
N PRO A 25 23.37 -2.03 5.15
CA PRO A 25 22.03 -1.48 4.84
C PRO A 25 20.86 -2.39 5.20
N ALA A 26 21.12 -3.60 5.70
CA ALA A 26 20.15 -4.69 5.77
C ALA A 26 18.95 -4.43 6.70
N TYR A 27 19.13 -3.80 7.87
CA TYR A 27 18.00 -3.58 8.78
C TYR A 27 16.95 -2.60 8.23
N ILE A 28 17.36 -1.65 7.38
CA ILE A 28 16.45 -0.69 6.75
C ILE A 28 15.51 -1.40 5.77
N LEU A 29 15.98 -2.48 5.14
CA LEU A 29 15.21 -3.26 4.17
C LEU A 29 14.21 -4.23 4.81
N SER A 30 14.28 -4.43 6.13
CA SER A 30 13.36 -5.30 6.85
C SER A 30 11.94 -4.71 6.81
N ASN A 31 10.91 -5.55 6.62
CA ASN A 31 9.51 -5.09 6.67
C ASN A 31 9.13 -4.45 8.01
N LEU A 32 9.85 -4.83 9.07
CA LEU A 32 9.71 -4.26 10.41
C LEU A 32 10.33 -2.86 10.59
N TYR A 33 11.04 -2.34 9.59
CA TYR A 33 11.62 -1.01 9.67
C TYR A 33 10.53 0.07 9.52
N ASP A 34 10.63 1.10 10.34
CA ASP A 34 9.73 2.26 10.28
C ASP A 34 9.97 3.02 8.97
N SER A 35 9.00 2.90 8.07
CA SER A 35 9.10 3.36 6.70
C SER A 35 7.75 3.87 6.25
N ILE A 36 7.59 5.19 6.31
CA ILE A 36 6.34 5.86 5.93
C ILE A 36 6.24 5.94 4.40
N PHE A 37 5.10 5.54 3.86
CA PHE A 37 4.72 5.69 2.46
C PHE A 37 3.18 5.63 2.31
N ILE A 38 2.67 6.17 1.23
CA ILE A 38 1.24 6.10 0.87
C ILE A 38 1.08 5.03 -0.21
N PHE A 39 0.18 4.08 0.03
CA PHE A 39 -0.19 3.04 -0.93
C PHE A 39 -1.70 3.03 -1.13
N ASP A 40 -2.13 3.24 -2.36
CA ASP A 40 -3.54 3.24 -2.78
C ASP A 40 -4.45 4.14 -1.91
N ASP A 41 -3.95 5.37 -1.67
CA ASP A 41 -4.53 6.42 -0.81
C ASP A 41 -4.52 6.09 0.71
N VAL A 42 -3.81 5.03 1.13
CA VAL A 42 -3.66 4.64 2.54
C VAL A 42 -2.24 4.93 3.04
N GLU A 43 -2.13 5.68 4.13
CA GLU A 43 -0.85 5.92 4.80
C GLU A 43 -0.40 4.66 5.56
N CYS A 44 0.80 4.18 5.24
CA CYS A 44 1.44 3.02 5.83
C CYS A 44 2.72 3.48 6.57
N HIS A 45 2.88 3.11 7.83
CA HIS A 45 4.08 3.44 8.63
C HIS A 45 5.16 2.35 8.57
N SER A 46 4.85 1.19 7.98
CA SER A 46 5.84 0.17 7.64
C SER A 46 5.25 -0.81 6.63
N MET A 47 6.12 -1.53 5.91
CA MET A 47 5.67 -2.63 5.05
C MET A 47 5.01 -3.76 5.87
N GLU A 48 5.47 -3.99 7.11
CA GLU A 48 4.79 -4.92 8.02
C GLU A 48 3.35 -4.47 8.33
N GLY A 49 3.12 -3.17 8.56
CA GLY A 49 1.78 -2.60 8.74
C GLY A 49 0.84 -2.97 7.59
N LEU A 50 1.29 -2.74 6.36
CA LEU A 50 0.54 -3.14 5.17
C LEU A 50 0.30 -4.66 5.13
N LEU A 51 1.36 -5.47 5.25
CA LEU A 51 1.25 -6.94 5.15
C LEU A 51 0.31 -7.55 6.22
N GLN A 52 0.30 -7.00 7.43
CA GLN A 52 -0.56 -7.48 8.50
C GLN A 52 -2.01 -7.02 8.30
N SER A 53 -2.22 -5.84 7.72
CA SER A 53 -3.56 -5.35 7.38
C SER A 53 -4.30 -6.29 6.43
N LEU A 54 -3.60 -6.88 5.45
CA LEU A 54 -4.18 -7.77 4.43
C LEU A 54 -4.86 -9.02 5.00
N LYS A 55 -4.57 -9.34 6.26
CA LYS A 55 -5.13 -10.51 6.96
C LYS A 55 -6.53 -10.26 7.52
N TYR A 56 -7.06 -9.05 7.38
CA TYR A 56 -8.35 -8.65 7.92
C TYR A 56 -9.26 -8.17 6.81
N GLN A 57 -10.50 -8.63 6.78
CA GLN A 57 -11.50 -8.19 5.80
C GLN A 57 -12.00 -6.76 6.06
N ASP A 58 -12.10 -6.37 7.33
CA ASP A 58 -12.62 -5.06 7.75
C ASP A 58 -11.66 -3.92 7.32
N GLU A 59 -12.14 -3.02 6.46
CA GLU A 59 -11.33 -1.92 5.93
C GLU A 59 -10.89 -0.95 7.04
N GLY A 60 -11.76 -0.63 7.99
CA GLY A 60 -11.41 0.26 9.11
C GLY A 60 -10.20 -0.26 9.91
N LYS A 61 -10.20 -1.56 10.19
CA LYS A 61 -9.08 -2.27 10.83
C LYS A 61 -7.85 -2.32 9.93
N GLN A 62 -8.00 -2.50 8.62
CA GLN A 62 -6.87 -2.42 7.68
C GLN A 62 -6.18 -1.06 7.79
N HIS A 63 -6.94 0.04 7.75
CA HIS A 63 -6.42 1.41 7.89
C HIS A 63 -5.69 1.63 9.22
N GLN A 64 -6.23 1.12 10.33
CA GLN A 64 -5.59 1.19 11.64
C GLN A 64 -4.25 0.45 11.66
N ILE A 65 -4.21 -0.78 11.13
CA ILE A 65 -3.00 -1.61 11.13
C ILE A 65 -1.92 -1.03 10.20
N CYS A 66 -2.30 -0.44 9.06
CA CYS A 66 -1.35 0.24 8.16
C CYS A 66 -0.56 1.34 8.87
N ARG A 67 -1.17 2.04 9.83
CA ARG A 67 -0.54 3.11 10.62
C ARG A 67 0.31 2.60 11.80
N LEU A 68 0.44 1.28 11.98
CA LEU A 68 1.33 0.71 12.99
C LEU A 68 2.76 0.55 12.46
N ARG A 69 3.73 0.71 13.38
CA ARG A 69 5.16 0.59 13.08
C ARG A 69 5.65 -0.81 13.41
N GLY A 70 6.30 -1.46 12.46
CA GLY A 70 7.14 -2.63 12.67
C GLY A 70 6.60 -3.69 13.64
N MET A 71 7.15 -3.72 14.85
CA MET A 71 6.77 -4.73 15.86
C MET A 71 5.32 -4.60 16.36
N ASP A 72 4.75 -3.39 16.39
CA ASP A 72 3.36 -3.19 16.78
C ASP A 72 2.41 -3.72 15.70
N ALA A 73 2.74 -3.49 14.42
CA ALA A 73 2.03 -4.11 13.32
C ALA A 73 2.12 -5.65 13.40
N LYS A 74 3.32 -6.18 13.65
CA LYS A 74 3.54 -7.63 13.76
C LYS A 74 2.71 -8.29 14.87
N ARG A 75 2.46 -7.59 15.98
CA ARG A 75 1.59 -8.06 17.08
C ARG A 75 0.12 -8.19 16.65
N MET A 76 -0.30 -7.49 15.60
CA MET A 76 -1.62 -7.62 15.00
C MET A 76 -1.72 -8.79 14.00
N SER A 77 -0.86 -9.79 14.08
CA SER A 77 -0.94 -10.93 13.16
C SER A 77 -2.14 -11.83 13.44
N SER A 78 -2.85 -12.21 12.38
CA SER A 78 -3.85 -13.28 12.40
C SER A 78 -3.42 -14.48 11.53
N SER A 79 -3.94 -15.66 11.85
CA SER A 79 -3.86 -16.90 11.05
C SER A 79 -5.16 -17.24 10.33
N ASP A 80 -6.24 -16.47 10.50
CA ASP A 80 -7.57 -16.81 9.97
C ASP A 80 -7.56 -16.97 8.44
N TRP A 81 -6.81 -16.11 7.75
CA TRP A 81 -6.60 -16.16 6.31
C TRP A 81 -5.95 -17.47 5.82
N GLN A 82 -5.25 -18.22 6.68
CA GLN A 82 -4.51 -19.42 6.27
C GLN A 82 -5.42 -20.59 5.93
N ARG A 83 -6.62 -20.67 6.53
CA ARG A 83 -7.55 -21.76 6.22
C ARG A 83 -8.04 -21.65 4.78
N ASP A 84 -8.46 -20.46 4.39
CA ASP A 84 -9.12 -20.22 3.10
C ASP A 84 -8.13 -19.70 2.03
N GLN A 85 -6.91 -19.35 2.45
CA GLN A 85 -5.87 -18.73 1.63
C GLN A 85 -6.36 -17.44 0.93
N ILE A 86 -7.24 -16.70 1.62
CA ILE A 86 -7.84 -15.45 1.16
C ILE A 86 -7.35 -14.31 2.04
N VAL A 87 -6.84 -13.27 1.38
CA VAL A 87 -6.44 -11.99 1.98
C VAL A 87 -7.31 -10.89 1.40
N TRP A 88 -7.27 -9.72 2.01
CA TRP A 88 -8.20 -8.64 1.69
C TRP A 88 -7.47 -7.32 1.49
N TRP A 89 -7.96 -6.51 0.56
CA TRP A 89 -7.52 -5.12 0.41
C TRP A 89 -8.68 -4.28 -0.10
N LYS A 90 -9.08 -3.25 0.67
CA LYS A 90 -10.14 -2.29 0.28
C LYS A 90 -11.40 -2.99 -0.24
N GLY A 91 -11.90 -3.93 0.57
CA GLY A 91 -13.11 -4.69 0.26
C GLY A 91 -12.95 -5.82 -0.77
N LYS A 92 -11.81 -5.91 -1.48
CA LYS A 92 -11.55 -6.97 -2.46
C LYS A 92 -10.88 -8.19 -1.80
N ALA A 93 -11.48 -9.37 -1.98
CA ALA A 93 -10.87 -10.65 -1.67
C ALA A 93 -9.81 -11.03 -2.73
N LEU A 94 -8.66 -11.51 -2.28
CA LEU A 94 -7.54 -11.93 -3.12
C LEU A 94 -7.06 -13.31 -2.65
N LYS A 95 -6.83 -14.22 -3.60
CA LYS A 95 -6.16 -15.48 -3.30
C LYS A 95 -4.69 -15.20 -3.00
N ARG A 96 -4.16 -15.69 -1.89
CA ARG A 96 -2.75 -15.50 -1.51
C ARG A 96 -1.76 -15.93 -2.60
N GLN A 97 -2.10 -16.96 -3.38
CA GLN A 97 -1.27 -17.52 -4.45
C GLN A 97 -1.50 -16.87 -5.82
N SER A 98 -2.37 -15.87 -5.94
CA SER A 98 -2.66 -15.27 -7.25
C SER A 98 -1.58 -14.26 -7.68
N ASP A 99 -1.48 -14.06 -8.99
CA ASP A 99 -0.67 -13.00 -9.58
C ASP A 99 -1.16 -11.62 -9.15
N ASP A 100 -2.48 -11.45 -8.97
CA ASP A 100 -3.09 -10.22 -8.43
C ASP A 100 -2.52 -9.87 -7.05
N TYR A 101 -2.34 -10.87 -6.18
CA TYR A 101 -1.74 -10.66 -4.86
C TYR A 101 -0.27 -10.23 -4.99
N MET A 102 0.51 -10.95 -5.79
CA MET A 102 1.93 -10.61 -6.00
C MET A 102 2.11 -9.24 -6.64
N LYS A 103 1.22 -8.86 -7.56
CA LYS A 103 1.17 -7.52 -8.16
C LYS A 103 0.91 -6.45 -7.10
N LEU A 104 -0.10 -6.64 -6.25
CA LEU A 104 -0.42 -5.71 -5.16
C LEU A 104 0.79 -5.49 -4.24
N ILE A 105 1.45 -6.57 -3.82
CA ILE A 105 2.63 -6.46 -2.95
C ILE A 105 3.77 -5.73 -3.67
N THR A 106 4.04 -6.08 -4.93
CA THR A 106 5.13 -5.49 -5.71
C THR A 106 4.89 -3.99 -5.96
N GLU A 107 3.65 -3.59 -6.22
CA GLU A 107 3.23 -2.18 -6.31
C GLU A 107 3.41 -1.44 -4.98
N ALA A 108 3.13 -2.07 -3.84
CA ALA A 108 3.37 -1.47 -2.53
C ALA A 108 4.85 -1.25 -2.26
N TYR A 109 5.72 -2.21 -2.59
CA TYR A 109 7.16 -2.03 -2.49
C TYR A 109 7.68 -0.95 -3.45
N ALA A 110 7.09 -0.82 -4.64
CA ALA A 110 7.41 0.25 -5.57
C ALA A 110 7.06 1.64 -4.98
N ALA A 111 5.88 1.77 -4.36
CA ALA A 111 5.48 2.98 -3.66
C ALA A 111 6.44 3.31 -2.51
N LEU A 112 6.80 2.30 -1.69
CA LEU A 112 7.80 2.45 -0.63
C LEU A 112 9.15 2.92 -1.19
N TYR A 113 9.64 2.30 -2.26
CA TYR A 113 10.88 2.69 -2.92
C TYR A 113 10.84 4.15 -3.41
N GLN A 114 9.73 4.55 -4.05
CA GLN A 114 9.54 5.88 -4.64
C GLN A 114 9.40 6.98 -3.59
N GLN A 115 8.86 6.69 -2.42
CA GLN A 115 8.55 7.70 -1.41
C GLN A 115 9.59 7.74 -0.27
N ASN A 116 10.23 6.60 0.06
CA ASN A 116 11.16 6.52 1.18
C ASN A 116 12.63 6.54 0.74
N GLN A 117 13.29 7.69 0.95
CA GLN A 117 14.69 7.88 0.53
C GLN A 117 15.67 6.95 1.26
N SER A 118 15.45 6.68 2.55
CA SER A 118 16.31 5.79 3.35
C SER A 118 16.25 4.35 2.84
N PHE A 119 15.05 3.84 2.58
CA PHE A 119 14.85 2.53 1.98
C PHE A 119 15.52 2.43 0.62
N ARG A 120 15.33 3.43 -0.25
CA ARG A 120 15.96 3.48 -1.57
C ARG A 120 17.49 3.44 -1.50
N LYS A 121 18.09 4.29 -0.67
CA LYS A 121 19.54 4.33 -0.47
C LYS A 121 20.06 2.99 0.06
N ALA A 122 19.38 2.40 1.04
CA ALA A 122 19.73 1.10 1.58
C ALA A 122 19.67 0.00 0.51
N LEU A 123 18.64 -0.01 -0.33
CA LEU A 123 18.48 -1.02 -1.39
C LEU A 123 19.59 -0.90 -2.43
N LEU A 124 19.89 0.32 -2.88
CA LEU A 124 20.98 0.57 -3.84
C LEU A 124 22.37 0.22 -3.26
N ALA A 125 22.57 0.39 -1.96
CA ALA A 125 23.81 -0.02 -1.28
C ALA A 125 24.02 -1.55 -1.26
N THR A 126 23.02 -2.34 -1.66
CA THR A 126 23.15 -3.81 -1.81
C THR A 126 23.55 -4.27 -3.20
N LYS A 127 23.76 -3.36 -4.17
CA LYS A 127 24.06 -3.70 -5.56
C LYS A 127 25.29 -4.61 -5.65
N GLY A 128 25.21 -5.61 -6.54
CA GLY A 128 26.24 -6.63 -6.72
C GLY A 128 26.28 -7.71 -5.64
N LYS A 129 25.40 -7.66 -4.63
CA LYS A 129 25.29 -8.68 -3.57
C LYS A 129 23.98 -9.44 -3.67
N ARG A 130 24.01 -10.71 -3.29
CA ARG A 130 22.80 -11.53 -3.18
C ARG A 130 22.00 -11.12 -1.94
N LEU A 131 20.68 -10.95 -2.09
CA LEU A 131 19.78 -10.68 -0.97
C LEU A 131 19.28 -12.00 -0.38
N LEU A 132 19.34 -12.10 0.94
CA LEU A 132 18.90 -13.27 1.72
C LEU A 132 17.95 -12.81 2.83
N HIS A 133 17.07 -13.71 3.25
CA HIS A 133 16.20 -13.49 4.41
C HIS A 133 16.10 -14.78 5.23
N SER A 134 17.15 -15.12 5.96
CA SER A 134 17.31 -16.41 6.65
C SER A 134 16.26 -16.70 7.74
N ARG A 135 15.55 -15.66 8.20
CA ARG A 135 14.45 -15.75 9.18
C ARG A 135 13.07 -15.89 8.53
N GLY A 136 12.98 -15.76 7.22
CA GLY A 136 11.72 -15.83 6.50
C GLY A 136 11.15 -17.24 6.47
N LYS A 137 9.81 -17.31 6.46
CA LYS A 137 9.11 -18.57 6.20
C LYS A 137 9.14 -18.89 4.70
N LYS A 138 9.12 -20.18 4.38
CA LYS A 138 9.16 -20.67 2.98
C LYS A 138 7.79 -21.06 2.45
N ASN A 139 6.93 -21.57 3.32
CA ASN A 139 5.63 -22.10 2.93
C ASN A 139 4.62 -20.95 2.77
N PRO A 140 4.12 -20.65 1.55
CA PRO A 140 3.16 -19.58 1.33
C PRO A 140 1.83 -19.79 2.07
N HIS A 141 1.50 -21.03 2.45
CA HIS A 141 0.30 -21.31 3.25
C HIS A 141 0.42 -20.83 4.71
N GLU A 142 1.64 -20.59 5.19
CA GLU A 142 1.93 -20.19 6.59
C GLU A 142 2.42 -18.75 6.73
N THR A 143 2.64 -18.06 5.61
CA THR A 143 3.20 -16.71 5.57
C THR A 143 2.60 -15.84 4.49
N ILE A 144 2.33 -14.60 4.86
CA ILE A 144 1.82 -13.59 3.93
C ILE A 144 2.86 -13.24 2.87
N LEU A 145 4.15 -13.31 3.20
CA LEU A 145 5.25 -13.11 2.25
C LEU A 145 6.37 -14.11 2.56
N THR A 146 6.76 -14.90 1.57
CA THR A 146 7.82 -15.90 1.73
C THR A 146 9.21 -15.26 1.62
N GLU A 147 10.23 -15.96 2.12
CA GLU A 147 11.63 -15.53 1.95
C GLU A 147 11.99 -15.30 0.48
N LYS A 148 11.45 -16.14 -0.42
CA LYS A 148 11.75 -16.10 -1.85
C LYS A 148 11.07 -14.91 -2.52
N GLU A 149 9.77 -14.73 -2.29
CA GLU A 149 9.01 -13.59 -2.84
C GLU A 149 9.61 -12.27 -2.36
N PHE A 150 9.91 -12.15 -1.07
CA PHE A 150 10.52 -10.95 -0.50
C PHE A 150 11.86 -10.60 -1.15
N CYS A 151 12.79 -11.56 -1.23
CA CYS A 151 14.10 -11.32 -1.84
C CYS A 151 13.98 -11.05 -3.36
N ALA A 152 13.02 -11.68 -4.04
CA ALA A 152 12.79 -11.48 -5.47
C ALA A 152 12.31 -10.04 -5.75
N ILE A 153 11.30 -9.56 -5.01
CA ILE A 153 10.78 -8.19 -5.16
C ILE A 153 11.90 -7.16 -4.95
N LEU A 154 12.69 -7.31 -3.88
CA LEU A 154 13.78 -6.38 -3.61
C LEU A 154 14.88 -6.41 -4.68
N THR A 155 15.19 -7.60 -5.20
CA THR A 155 16.18 -7.77 -6.27
C THR A 155 15.68 -7.12 -7.56
N GLU A 156 14.41 -7.33 -7.91
CA GLU A 156 13.79 -6.73 -9.10
C GLU A 156 13.73 -5.21 -8.98
N LEU A 157 13.30 -4.67 -7.84
CA LEU A 157 13.30 -3.23 -7.58
C LEU A 157 14.69 -2.59 -7.71
N ARG A 158 15.72 -3.32 -7.29
CA ARG A 158 17.11 -2.84 -7.32
C ARG A 158 17.68 -2.86 -8.73
N ASP A 159 17.44 -3.94 -9.47
CA ASP A 159 18.14 -4.23 -10.72
C ASP A 159 17.34 -3.79 -11.96
N ASN A 160 16.03 -3.60 -11.84
CA ASN A 160 15.15 -3.23 -12.94
C ASN A 160 14.56 -1.81 -12.77
N MET A 161 15.32 -0.80 -13.17
CA MET A 161 14.87 0.60 -13.18
C MET A 161 13.60 0.82 -14.01
N GLY A 162 13.42 0.03 -15.09
CA GLY A 162 12.22 0.10 -15.92
C GLY A 162 10.94 -0.30 -15.19
N PHE A 163 11.02 -1.18 -14.19
CA PHE A 163 9.89 -1.49 -13.32
C PHE A 163 9.46 -0.27 -12.49
N VAL A 164 10.43 0.40 -11.86
CA VAL A 164 10.19 1.60 -11.06
C VAL A 164 9.63 2.73 -11.93
N GLU A 165 10.19 2.95 -13.11
CA GLU A 165 9.71 3.98 -14.06
C GLU A 165 8.26 3.72 -14.50
N ARG A 166 7.92 2.48 -14.86
CA ARG A 166 6.54 2.12 -15.21
C ARG A 166 5.57 2.40 -14.07
N PHE A 167 5.96 2.09 -12.83
CA PHE A 167 5.14 2.35 -11.65
C PHE A 167 5.00 3.86 -11.37
N CYS A 168 6.09 4.63 -11.42
CA CYS A 168 6.07 6.08 -11.27
C CYS A 168 5.18 6.76 -12.32
N ASN A 169 5.23 6.28 -13.57
CA ASN A 169 4.39 6.78 -14.65
C ASN A 169 2.91 6.42 -14.42
N PHE A 170 2.64 5.18 -13.98
CA PHE A 170 1.29 4.75 -13.64
C PHE A 170 0.69 5.58 -12.49
N THR A 171 1.44 5.80 -11.40
CA THR A 171 0.97 6.60 -10.26
C THR A 171 0.75 8.05 -10.67
N LYS A 172 1.69 8.66 -11.40
CA LYS A 172 1.54 10.02 -11.93
C LYS A 172 0.28 10.16 -12.80
N ASN A 173 0.06 9.23 -13.73
CA ASN A 173 -1.13 9.22 -14.57
C ASN A 173 -2.43 9.07 -13.75
N LYS A 174 -2.43 8.20 -12.73
CA LYS A 174 -3.58 8.01 -11.84
C LYS A 174 -3.91 9.30 -11.07
N TRP A 175 -2.89 10.00 -10.55
CA TRP A 175 -3.06 11.29 -9.88
C TRP A 175 -3.59 12.37 -10.83
N GLU A 176 -2.98 12.52 -12.01
CA GLU A 176 -3.43 13.48 -13.03
C GLU A 176 -4.88 13.22 -13.47
N MET A 177 -5.28 11.95 -13.61
CA MET A 177 -6.67 11.58 -13.88
C MET A 177 -7.61 11.95 -12.72
N LYS A 178 -7.20 11.70 -11.47
CA LYS A 178 -7.97 12.05 -10.27
C LYS A 178 -8.17 13.58 -10.17
N GLU A 179 -7.12 14.37 -10.42
CA GLU A 179 -7.20 15.84 -10.45
C GLU A 179 -8.14 16.35 -11.55
N LYS A 180 -8.04 15.80 -12.77
CA LYS A 180 -8.97 16.13 -13.86
C LYS A 180 -10.42 15.80 -13.52
N LEU A 181 -10.66 14.67 -12.86
CA LEU A 181 -11.99 14.28 -12.41
C LEU A 181 -12.53 15.23 -11.33
N ILE A 182 -11.69 15.63 -10.36
CA ILE A 182 -12.06 16.59 -9.31
C ILE A 182 -12.37 17.97 -9.91
N GLN A 183 -11.52 18.47 -10.81
CA GLN A 183 -11.75 19.75 -11.50
C GLN A 183 -13.06 19.73 -12.31
N ASN A 184 -13.34 18.62 -13.00
CA ASN A 184 -14.59 18.45 -13.73
C ASN A 184 -15.81 18.36 -12.78
N SER A 185 -15.71 17.64 -11.66
CA SER A 185 -16.80 17.61 -10.68
C SER A 185 -17.07 18.98 -10.05
N ASP A 186 -16.02 19.74 -9.74
CA ASP A 186 -16.13 21.10 -9.18
C ASP A 186 -16.72 22.07 -10.20
N PHE A 187 -16.34 21.94 -11.48
CA PHE A 187 -16.92 22.72 -12.59
C PHE A 187 -18.41 22.41 -12.77
N LEU A 188 -18.81 21.14 -12.72
CA LEU A 188 -20.20 20.72 -12.84
C LEU A 188 -21.04 21.13 -11.63
N ALA A 189 -20.46 21.07 -10.42
CA ALA A 189 -21.08 21.57 -9.19
C ALA A 189 -21.31 23.10 -9.24
N LYS A 190 -20.34 23.87 -9.76
CA LYS A 190 -20.47 25.33 -9.97
C LYS A 190 -21.52 25.71 -11.03
N LYS A 191 -21.78 24.84 -12.02
CA LYS A 191 -22.82 25.04 -13.04
C LYS A 191 -24.21 24.56 -12.60
N ASN A 192 -24.38 24.04 -11.38
CA ASN A 192 -25.65 23.54 -10.85
C ASN A 192 -26.29 22.43 -11.73
N ILE A 193 -25.46 21.61 -12.39
CA ILE A 193 -25.93 20.56 -13.31
C ILE A 193 -26.17 19.26 -12.53
N ASN A 194 -27.43 19.11 -12.08
CA ASN A 194 -28.23 17.91 -11.85
C ASN A 194 -27.77 16.75 -10.93
N ALA A 195 -28.69 16.36 -10.03
CA ALA A 195 -28.57 15.31 -9.00
C ALA A 195 -28.27 13.88 -9.51
N LYS A 196 -28.41 13.60 -10.81
CA LYS A 196 -28.11 12.29 -11.41
C LYS A 196 -26.62 11.90 -11.34
N LEU A 197 -25.71 12.88 -11.32
CA LEU A 197 -24.27 12.62 -11.25
C LEU A 197 -23.80 12.29 -9.82
N LEU A 198 -24.45 12.87 -8.81
CA LEU A 198 -24.20 12.59 -7.39
C LEU A 198 -24.47 11.11 -7.05
N VAL A 199 -25.54 10.55 -7.62
CA VAL A 199 -25.87 9.12 -7.50
C VAL A 199 -24.81 8.26 -8.20
N TYR A 200 -24.32 8.68 -9.38
CA TYR A 200 -23.29 7.95 -10.12
C TYR A 200 -21.93 7.95 -9.40
N LEU A 201 -21.56 9.06 -8.75
CA LEU A 201 -20.31 9.18 -7.99
C LEU A 201 -20.35 8.49 -6.62
N GLN A 202 -21.52 8.36 -6.00
CA GLN A 202 -21.72 7.53 -4.80
C GLN A 202 -21.52 6.04 -5.09
N HIS A 203 -21.96 5.55 -6.25
CA HIS A 203 -21.80 4.15 -6.64
C HIS A 203 -20.35 3.73 -6.96
N ILE A 204 -19.46 4.68 -7.23
CA ILE A 204 -18.03 4.40 -7.55
C ILE A 204 -17.13 4.60 -6.31
N ASN A 205 -17.69 4.93 -5.14
CA ASN A 205 -16.96 5.02 -3.85
C ASN A 205 -15.81 6.07 -3.85
N ILE A 206 -15.99 7.20 -4.56
CA ILE A 206 -14.93 8.21 -4.82
C ILE A 206 -14.98 9.40 -3.85
N MET A 207 -16.05 9.61 -3.07
CA MET A 207 -16.20 10.83 -2.27
C MET A 207 -15.83 10.63 -0.80
N SER A 208 -14.87 11.42 -0.32
CA SER A 208 -14.59 11.58 1.11
C SER A 208 -15.79 12.20 1.84
N ILE A 209 -16.00 11.82 3.10
CA ILE A 209 -17.09 12.30 3.99
C ILE A 209 -17.13 13.83 4.06
N ASP A 210 -15.97 14.49 4.04
CA ASP A 210 -15.87 15.96 4.11
C ASP A 210 -16.49 16.66 2.89
N VAL A 211 -16.40 16.02 1.72
CA VAL A 211 -16.99 16.56 0.48
C VAL A 211 -18.50 16.33 0.46
N LEU A 212 -18.97 15.19 0.99
CA LEU A 212 -20.41 14.93 1.18
C LEU A 212 -21.04 15.93 2.15
N HIS A 213 -20.36 16.29 3.24
CA HIS A 213 -20.87 17.27 4.22
C HIS A 213 -20.95 18.68 3.63
N THR A 214 -19.93 19.07 2.84
CA THR A 214 -19.89 20.37 2.14
C THR A 214 -21.00 20.47 1.10
N ILE A 215 -21.22 19.42 0.31
CA ILE A 215 -22.27 19.38 -0.71
C ILE A 215 -23.67 19.33 -0.08
N SER A 216 -23.87 18.54 0.98
CA SER A 216 -25.13 18.51 1.75
C SER A 216 -25.50 19.90 2.26
N THR A 217 -24.53 20.64 2.80
CA THR A 217 -24.73 22.01 3.28
C THR A 217 -25.11 22.98 2.15
N ILE A 218 -24.54 22.82 0.95
CA ILE A 218 -24.84 23.64 -0.23
C ILE A 218 -26.24 23.31 -0.78
N VAL A 219 -26.60 22.02 -0.90
CA VAL A 219 -27.92 21.57 -1.35
C VAL A 219 -29.02 22.01 -0.38
N PHE A 220 -28.80 21.87 0.94
CA PHE A 220 -29.73 22.38 1.96
C PHE A 220 -29.88 23.91 1.92
N ARG A 221 -28.79 24.66 1.69
CA ARG A 221 -28.87 26.13 1.53
C ARG A 221 -29.62 26.54 0.27
N SER A 222 -29.46 25.81 -0.83
CA SER A 222 -30.17 26.09 -2.09
C SER A 222 -31.67 25.74 -1.98
N TRP A 223 -32.02 24.66 -1.29
CA TRP A 223 -33.41 24.30 -1.00
C TRP A 223 -34.09 25.30 -0.05
N ARG A 224 -33.38 25.79 0.97
CA ARG A 224 -33.89 26.80 1.92
C ARG A 224 -34.10 28.18 1.27
N MET A 225 -33.37 28.51 0.21
CA MET A 225 -33.59 29.76 -0.56
C MET A 225 -34.77 29.68 -1.53
N HIS A 226 -35.26 28.49 -1.89
CA HIS A 226 -36.44 28.33 -2.77
C HIS A 226 -37.77 28.25 -2.02
N ILE A 227 -37.77 28.13 -0.69
CA ILE A 227 -39.00 28.03 0.13
C ILE A 227 -39.22 29.34 0.95
N GLY A 228 -38.40 30.37 0.75
CA GLY A 228 -38.37 31.58 1.59
C GLY A 228 -39.06 32.83 1.04
N TYR A 229 -39.69 32.81 -0.13
CA TYR A 229 -40.43 33.96 -0.68
C TYR A 229 -41.78 33.50 -1.21
N GLY A 230 -42.81 33.57 -0.35
CA GLY A 230 -44.17 33.20 -0.71
C GLY A 230 -45.17 33.26 0.43
N VAL A 231 -45.09 34.28 1.30
CA VAL A 231 -46.25 34.72 2.09
C VAL A 231 -46.15 36.24 2.27
N GLY A 232 -46.99 36.94 1.52
CA GLY A 232 -47.26 38.38 1.58
C GLY A 232 -48.56 38.60 0.82
#